data_AF-A0A8B6GZ54-F1
#
_entry.id   AF-A0A8B6GZ54-F1
#
_cell.length_a   1.000
_cell.length_b   1.000
_cell.length_c   1.000
_cell.angle_alpha   90.00
_cell.angle_beta   90.00
_cell.angle_gamma   90.00
#
_symmetry.space_group_name_H-M   'P 1'
#
loop_
_entity.id
_entity.type
_entity.pdbx_description
1 polymer ?
#
loop_
_entity_poly.entity_id
_entity_poly.type
_entity_poly.pdbx_seq_one_letter_code
_entity_poly.pdbx_strand_id
1 'polypeptide(L)'
;MDRTLQACRTLRSSALGLIKSGLHPSVISIDTCNRIVRQGLPRQTRSDMVNALIGWKSAESYIDERKLLFLGKLVLMKDSMLPKQIFLTRAMEFKYNCVKHQLGFIPDIHRILVNYRLSDFDTYLSTGHFPTYIQWKKKVKVAVQETEESLWRFRTQIDKDFKFFSRIHTLSKGVHPVWTFSRKHPLLIEQCRFIVNLCTLTRPYEEPFFLCDKCGRFFGDITIHIVLSCEIFQSKRDKFWCD
;
A
#
# COMPACT_ATOMS: atom_id res chain seq x y z
N MET A 1 22.02 -17.21 -20.26
CA MET A 1 21.76 -15.77 -20.02
C MET A 1 20.68 -15.16 -20.94
N ASP A 2 20.10 -15.92 -21.90
CA ASP A 2 19.28 -15.35 -22.99
C ASP A 2 17.74 -15.45 -22.82
N ARG A 3 17.23 -16.34 -21.96
CA ARG A 3 15.77 -16.58 -21.84
C ARG A 3 15.03 -15.43 -21.16
N THR A 4 15.67 -14.74 -20.23
CA THR A 4 15.10 -13.58 -19.50
C THR A 4 14.99 -12.35 -20.40
N LEU A 5 15.98 -12.15 -21.28
CA LEU A 5 16.01 -11.04 -22.24
C LEU A 5 14.97 -11.26 -23.35
N GLN A 6 14.80 -12.50 -23.80
CA GLN A 6 13.74 -12.88 -24.74
C GLN A 6 12.34 -12.65 -24.13
N ALA A 7 12.11 -13.06 -22.87
CA ALA A 7 10.84 -12.83 -22.18
C ALA A 7 10.52 -11.32 -22.00
N CYS A 8 11.52 -10.50 -21.68
CA CYS A 8 11.36 -9.04 -21.59
C CYS A 8 11.03 -8.39 -22.94
N ARG A 9 11.53 -8.93 -24.07
CA ARG A 9 11.22 -8.43 -25.42
C ARG A 9 9.81 -8.81 -25.86
N THR A 10 9.37 -10.04 -25.58
CA THR A 10 8.01 -10.52 -25.87
C THR A 10 6.97 -9.74 -25.05
N LEU A 11 7.25 -9.44 -23.78
CA LEU A 11 6.38 -8.59 -22.95
C LEU A 11 6.31 -7.14 -23.44
N ARG A 12 7.40 -6.61 -24.01
CA ARG A 12 7.45 -5.26 -24.60
C ARG A 12 6.55 -5.10 -25.83
N SER A 13 6.49 -6.11 -26.70
CA SER A 13 5.65 -6.05 -27.91
C SER A 13 4.16 -6.16 -27.56
N SER A 14 3.79 -7.01 -26.59
CA SER A 14 2.42 -7.13 -26.09
C SER A 14 1.95 -5.88 -25.32
N ALA A 15 2.84 -5.22 -24.57
CA ALA A 15 2.53 -3.99 -23.83
C ALA A 15 2.33 -2.77 -24.74
N LEU A 16 3.08 -2.65 -25.84
CA LEU A 16 2.89 -1.58 -26.83
C LEU A 16 1.55 -1.69 -27.58
N GLY A 17 1.02 -2.90 -27.74
CA GLY A 17 -0.33 -3.14 -28.29
C GLY A 17 -1.45 -2.60 -27.38
N LEU A 18 -1.26 -2.65 -26.06
CA LEU A 18 -2.26 -2.18 -25.08
C LEU A 18 -2.23 -0.65 -24.87
N ILE A 19 -1.06 -0.01 -25.04
CA ILE A 19 -0.89 1.45 -24.90
C ILE A 19 -1.64 2.23 -26.01
N LYS A 20 -1.88 1.63 -27.19
CA LYS A 20 -2.66 2.25 -28.27
C LYS A 20 -4.19 2.29 -28.02
N SER A 21 -4.69 1.72 -26.92
CA SER A 21 -6.14 1.61 -26.63
C SER A 21 -6.72 2.67 -25.68
N GLY A 22 -5.94 3.67 -25.25
CA GLY A 22 -6.49 4.85 -24.54
C GLY A 22 -6.93 4.61 -23.07
N LEU A 23 -6.46 3.56 -22.41
CA LEU A 23 -6.71 3.32 -20.98
C LEU A 23 -5.74 4.10 -20.07
N HIS A 24 -6.30 4.88 -19.15
CA HIS A 24 -5.61 5.72 -18.15
C HIS A 24 -4.66 4.89 -17.24
N PRO A 25 -3.46 5.40 -16.88
CA PRO A 25 -2.35 4.63 -16.30
C PRO A 25 -2.57 4.31 -14.82
N SER A 26 -3.44 3.34 -14.53
CA SER A 26 -3.66 2.87 -13.15
C SER A 26 -3.92 1.38 -12.98
N VAL A 27 -3.70 0.61 -14.05
CA VAL A 27 -3.13 -0.74 -13.88
C VAL A 27 -1.71 -0.51 -13.36
N ILE A 28 -1.25 -1.28 -12.37
CA ILE A 28 0.14 -1.28 -11.87
C ILE A 28 1.05 -1.16 -13.10
N SER A 29 1.51 0.06 -13.38
CA SER A 29 2.19 0.29 -14.64
C SER A 29 3.50 -0.47 -14.55
N ILE A 30 4.04 -0.91 -15.69
CA ILE A 30 5.40 -1.46 -15.72
C ILE A 30 6.39 -0.48 -15.04
N ASP A 31 6.13 0.83 -15.05
CA ASP A 31 6.89 1.83 -14.29
C ASP A 31 6.77 1.71 -12.76
N THR A 32 5.65 1.23 -12.25
CA THR A 32 5.43 0.94 -10.83
C THR A 32 6.27 -0.26 -10.38
N CYS A 33 6.26 -1.34 -11.15
CA CYS A 33 7.11 -2.50 -10.91
C CYS A 33 8.60 -2.11 -11.06
N ASN A 34 8.93 -1.28 -12.06
CA ASN A 34 10.27 -0.72 -12.24
C ASN A 34 10.71 0.20 -11.10
N ARG A 35 9.80 0.90 -10.38
CA ARG A 35 10.16 1.72 -9.22
C ARG A 35 10.51 0.88 -7.99
N ILE A 36 9.78 -0.21 -7.74
CA ILE A 36 10.12 -1.16 -6.68
C ILE A 36 11.46 -1.85 -6.99
N VAL A 37 11.69 -2.23 -8.26
CA VAL A 37 12.97 -2.78 -8.73
C VAL A 37 14.11 -1.74 -8.70
N ARG A 38 13.85 -0.47 -9.00
CA ARG A 38 14.84 0.64 -8.94
C ARG A 38 15.12 1.17 -7.55
N GLN A 39 14.28 0.87 -6.56
CA GLN A 39 14.57 1.19 -5.18
C GLN A 39 15.62 0.25 -4.57
N GLY A 40 15.99 -0.85 -5.25
CA GLY A 40 17.03 -1.76 -4.78
C GLY A 40 16.72 -2.36 -3.41
N LEU A 41 15.43 -2.48 -3.09
CA LEU A 41 14.96 -3.16 -1.89
C LEU A 41 15.31 -4.65 -1.96
N PRO A 42 15.60 -5.30 -0.83
CA PRO A 42 15.77 -6.75 -0.79
C PRO A 42 14.60 -7.48 -1.48
N ARG A 43 14.89 -8.54 -2.24
CA ARG A 43 13.86 -9.31 -2.96
C ARG A 43 12.80 -9.92 -2.03
N GLN A 44 13.12 -10.08 -0.76
CA GLN A 44 12.24 -10.64 0.27
C GLN A 44 11.50 -9.55 1.06
N THR A 45 11.65 -8.27 0.70
CA THR A 45 10.92 -7.19 1.37
C THR A 45 9.42 -7.36 1.11
N ARG A 46 8.65 -7.43 2.19
CA ARG A 46 7.20 -7.60 2.15
C ARG A 46 6.53 -6.39 1.49
N SER A 47 5.51 -6.65 0.67
CA SER A 47 4.84 -5.61 -0.13
C SER A 47 4.15 -4.53 0.71
N ASP A 48 3.69 -4.87 1.92
CA ASP A 48 3.10 -3.93 2.87
C ASP A 48 4.12 -2.91 3.41
N MET A 49 5.34 -3.34 3.74
CA MET A 49 6.45 -2.44 4.07
C MET A 49 6.83 -1.53 2.89
N VAL A 50 6.90 -2.09 1.67
CA VAL A 50 7.15 -1.31 0.45
C VAL A 50 6.09 -0.23 0.29
N ASN A 51 4.81 -0.59 0.41
CA ASN A 51 3.69 0.34 0.26
C ASN A 51 3.76 1.47 1.30
N ALA A 52 4.08 1.16 2.56
CA ALA A 52 4.26 2.17 3.59
C ALA A 52 5.42 3.14 3.26
N LEU A 53 6.56 2.63 2.80
CA LEU A 53 7.71 3.45 2.43
C LEU A 53 7.41 4.45 1.32
N ILE A 54 6.57 4.08 0.37
CA ILE A 54 6.21 4.94 -0.77
C ILE A 54 4.89 5.69 -0.55
N GLY A 55 4.22 5.47 0.59
CA GLY A 55 2.94 6.08 0.93
C GLY A 55 1.78 5.61 0.05
N TRP A 56 1.81 4.37 -0.40
CA TRP A 56 0.76 3.79 -1.24
C TRP A 56 -0.24 2.97 -0.45
N LYS A 57 -1.46 2.93 -0.97
CA LYS A 57 -2.52 2.04 -0.46
C LYS A 57 -2.26 0.62 -0.93
N SER A 58 -2.78 -0.34 -0.18
CA SER A 58 -2.89 -1.72 -0.67
C SER A 58 -3.66 -1.77 -2.01
N ALA A 59 -3.34 -2.78 -2.83
CA ALA A 59 -4.05 -3.00 -4.09
C ALA A 59 -5.55 -3.24 -3.88
N GLU A 60 -5.91 -3.93 -2.80
CA GLU A 60 -7.29 -4.17 -2.39
C GLU A 60 -8.02 -2.86 -2.09
N SER A 61 -7.47 -2.01 -1.22
CA SER A 61 -8.08 -0.70 -0.92
C SER A 61 -8.18 0.21 -2.14
N TYR A 62 -7.26 0.10 -3.09
CA TYR A 62 -7.37 0.82 -4.36
C TYR A 62 -8.54 0.31 -5.21
N ILE A 63 -8.68 -1.01 -5.35
CA ILE A 63 -9.79 -1.64 -6.08
C ILE A 63 -11.13 -1.25 -5.44
N ASP A 64 -11.21 -1.33 -4.12
CA ASP A 64 -12.42 -1.01 -3.38
C ASP A 64 -12.78 0.47 -3.47
N GLU A 65 -11.81 1.39 -3.39
CA GLU A 65 -12.04 2.81 -3.67
C GLU A 65 -12.65 3.01 -5.07
N ARG A 66 -12.15 2.31 -6.10
CA ARG A 66 -12.71 2.41 -7.45
C ARG A 66 -14.14 1.90 -7.54
N LYS A 67 -14.44 0.77 -6.90
CA LYS A 67 -15.81 0.21 -6.85
C LYS A 67 -16.77 1.14 -6.12
N LEU A 68 -16.36 1.72 -4.99
CA LEU A 68 -17.15 2.70 -4.24
C LEU A 68 -17.39 3.98 -5.04
N LEU A 69 -16.38 4.50 -5.74
CA LEU A 69 -16.57 5.66 -6.61
C LEU A 69 -17.49 5.35 -7.80
N PHE A 70 -17.42 4.13 -8.33
CA PHE A 70 -18.34 3.67 -9.37
C PHE A 70 -19.78 3.57 -8.86
N LEU A 71 -20.00 3.02 -7.66
CA LEU A 71 -21.30 3.01 -6.98
C LEU A 71 -21.89 4.43 -6.90
N GLY A 72 -21.10 5.39 -6.42
CA GLY A 72 -21.57 6.78 -6.31
C GLY A 72 -21.97 7.39 -7.65
N LYS A 73 -21.28 7.05 -8.74
CA LYS A 73 -21.70 7.46 -10.09
C LYS A 73 -23.01 6.82 -10.48
N LEU A 74 -23.16 5.50 -10.29
CA LEU A 74 -24.38 4.75 -10.63
C LEU A 74 -25.62 5.32 -9.92
N VAL A 75 -25.51 5.52 -8.60
CA VAL A 75 -26.61 6.04 -7.76
C VAL A 75 -27.04 7.44 -8.19
N LEU A 76 -26.10 8.28 -8.63
CA LEU A 76 -26.36 9.66 -9.04
C LEU A 76 -26.72 9.84 -10.52
N MET A 77 -26.83 8.74 -11.30
CA MET A 77 -27.36 8.81 -12.66
C MET A 77 -28.85 9.21 -12.66
N LYS A 78 -29.36 9.68 -13.80
CA LYS A 78 -30.80 9.94 -13.99
C LYS A 78 -31.59 8.63 -13.86
N ASP A 79 -32.77 8.67 -13.25
CA ASP A 79 -33.62 7.49 -13.03
C ASP A 79 -34.16 6.86 -14.32
N SER A 80 -34.19 7.62 -15.42
CA SER A 80 -34.54 7.12 -16.75
C SER A 80 -33.46 6.24 -17.38
N MET A 81 -32.25 6.17 -16.80
CA MET A 81 -31.14 5.40 -17.35
C MET A 81 -31.28 3.92 -17.00
N LEU A 82 -31.36 3.07 -18.03
CA LEU A 82 -31.46 1.61 -17.88
C LEU A 82 -30.38 1.01 -16.93
N PRO A 83 -29.09 1.41 -16.98
CA PRO A 83 -28.10 0.88 -16.03
C PRO A 83 -28.44 1.13 -14.56
N LYS A 84 -29.01 2.30 -14.24
CA LYS A 84 -29.44 2.62 -12.87
C LYS A 84 -30.65 1.79 -12.48
N GLN A 85 -31.64 1.65 -13.36
CA GLN A 85 -32.82 0.83 -13.11
C GLN A 85 -32.45 -0.63 -12.84
N ILE A 86 -31.61 -1.24 -13.69
CA ILE A 86 -31.11 -2.61 -13.49
C ILE A 86 -30.38 -2.72 -12.15
N PHE A 87 -29.48 -1.77 -11.86
CA PHE A 87 -28.73 -1.75 -10.61
C PHE A 87 -29.65 -1.67 -9.37
N LEU A 88 -30.63 -0.77 -9.37
CA LEU A 88 -31.56 -0.60 -8.25
C LEU A 88 -32.46 -1.84 -8.08
N THR A 89 -32.96 -2.42 -9.16
CA THR A 89 -33.75 -3.65 -9.10
C THR A 89 -32.94 -4.77 -8.45
N ARG A 90 -31.70 -5.00 -8.89
CA ARG A 90 -30.80 -6.01 -8.31
C ARG A 90 -30.46 -5.70 -6.85
N ALA A 91 -30.23 -4.43 -6.50
CA ALA A 91 -29.96 -4.01 -5.14
C ALA A 91 -31.15 -4.25 -4.19
N MET A 92 -32.37 -4.00 -4.66
CA MET A 92 -33.59 -4.24 -3.89
C MET A 92 -33.85 -5.74 -3.74
N GLU A 93 -33.68 -6.53 -4.80
CA GLU A 93 -33.76 -7.99 -4.72
C GLU A 93 -32.74 -8.57 -3.71
N PHE A 94 -31.53 -8.01 -3.65
CA PHE A 94 -30.53 -8.37 -2.66
C PHE A 94 -30.99 -8.02 -1.24
N LYS A 95 -31.41 -6.76 -1.01
CA LYS A 95 -31.83 -6.25 0.30
C LYS A 95 -32.97 -7.07 0.92
N TYR A 96 -33.93 -7.48 0.10
CA TYR A 96 -35.09 -8.26 0.56
C TYR A 96 -34.90 -9.78 0.43
N ASN A 97 -33.68 -10.24 0.13
CA ASN A 97 -33.36 -11.66 -0.04
C ASN A 97 -34.29 -12.39 -1.03
N CYS A 98 -34.75 -11.69 -2.07
CA CYS A 98 -35.67 -12.25 -3.08
C CYS A 98 -35.01 -13.36 -3.91
N VAL A 99 -33.68 -13.38 -3.99
CA VAL A 99 -32.90 -14.37 -4.74
C VAL A 99 -31.84 -14.98 -3.83
N LYS A 100 -31.86 -16.30 -3.67
CA LYS A 100 -30.82 -17.04 -2.94
C LYS A 100 -29.52 -17.02 -3.76
N HIS A 101 -28.40 -16.73 -3.10
CA HIS A 101 -27.04 -16.77 -3.68
C HIS A 101 -26.79 -15.81 -4.85
N GLN A 102 -27.09 -14.53 -4.66
CA GLN A 102 -26.63 -13.53 -5.61
C GLN A 102 -25.09 -13.46 -5.65
N LEU A 103 -24.53 -13.36 -6.86
CA LEU A 103 -23.11 -13.17 -7.13
C LEU A 103 -22.89 -11.88 -7.94
N GLY A 104 -21.67 -11.35 -7.88
CA GLY A 104 -21.26 -10.20 -8.68
C GLY A 104 -21.23 -8.90 -7.89
N PHE A 105 -21.56 -7.79 -8.57
CA PHE A 105 -21.29 -6.44 -8.05
C PHE A 105 -22.07 -6.08 -6.78
N ILE A 106 -23.35 -6.48 -6.66
CA ILE A 106 -24.20 -6.10 -5.51
C ILE A 106 -23.72 -6.71 -4.18
N PRO A 107 -23.52 -8.05 -4.07
CA PRO A 107 -22.96 -8.62 -2.84
C PRO A 107 -21.57 -8.10 -2.52
N ASP A 108 -20.72 -7.91 -3.55
CA ASP A 108 -19.36 -7.43 -3.37
C ASP A 108 -19.32 -5.98 -2.86
N ILE A 109 -20.12 -5.08 -3.45
CA ILE A 109 -20.18 -3.69 -2.99
C ILE A 109 -20.79 -3.58 -1.59
N HIS A 110 -21.78 -4.42 -1.26
CA HIS A 110 -22.33 -4.48 0.09
C HIS A 110 -21.25 -4.89 1.11
N ARG A 111 -20.49 -5.95 0.83
CA ARG A 111 -19.34 -6.35 1.68
C ARG A 111 -18.33 -5.22 1.86
N ILE A 112 -17.99 -4.52 0.78
CA ILE A 112 -17.06 -3.37 0.81
C ILE A 112 -17.63 -2.23 1.67
N LEU A 113 -18.90 -1.86 1.50
CA LEU A 113 -19.56 -0.83 2.29
C LEU A 113 -19.53 -1.15 3.79
N VAL A 114 -19.78 -2.41 4.17
CA VAL A 114 -19.66 -2.89 5.56
C VAL A 114 -18.23 -2.76 6.05
N ASN A 115 -17.23 -3.22 5.27
CA ASN A 115 -15.82 -3.15 5.64
C ASN A 115 -15.35 -1.72 5.95
N TYR A 116 -15.82 -0.74 5.16
CA TYR A 116 -15.48 0.67 5.34
C TYR A 116 -16.50 1.46 6.20
N ARG A 117 -17.49 0.79 6.79
CA ARG A 117 -18.54 1.40 7.62
C ARG A 117 -19.29 2.54 6.93
N LEU A 118 -19.57 2.38 5.65
CA LEU A 118 -20.28 3.34 4.80
C LEU A 118 -21.75 2.96 4.66
N SER A 119 -22.64 3.61 5.42
CA SER A 119 -24.07 3.32 5.43
C SER A 119 -24.91 4.14 4.45
N ASP A 120 -24.30 5.08 3.70
CA ASP A 120 -25.03 6.00 2.82
C ASP A 120 -25.86 5.30 1.75
N PHE A 121 -25.41 4.12 1.29
CA PHE A 121 -26.14 3.34 0.31
C PHE A 121 -27.42 2.73 0.90
N ASP A 122 -27.37 2.20 2.13
CA ASP A 122 -28.55 1.67 2.81
C ASP A 122 -29.56 2.78 3.14
N THR A 123 -29.05 3.94 3.55
CA THR A 123 -29.85 5.16 3.73
C THR A 123 -30.53 5.55 2.42
N TYR A 124 -29.80 5.54 1.31
CA TYR A 124 -30.36 5.84 -0.01
C TYR A 124 -31.43 4.83 -0.43
N LEU A 125 -31.22 3.53 -0.24
CA LEU A 125 -32.22 2.51 -0.54
C LEU A 125 -33.50 2.63 0.32
N SER A 126 -33.46 3.37 1.42
CA SER A 126 -34.59 3.53 2.34
C SER A 126 -35.28 4.89 2.20
N THR A 127 -34.53 5.93 1.84
CA THR A 127 -34.99 7.34 1.85
C THR A 127 -34.93 8.02 0.49
N GLY A 128 -34.27 7.41 -0.49
CA GLY A 128 -33.91 8.04 -1.76
C GLY A 128 -32.83 9.12 -1.66
N HIS A 129 -32.32 9.42 -0.46
CA HIS A 129 -31.30 10.45 -0.26
C HIS A 129 -29.88 9.86 -0.31
N PHE A 130 -29.05 10.35 -1.22
CA PHE A 130 -27.63 10.01 -1.33
C PHE A 130 -26.79 11.29 -1.33
N PRO A 131 -25.58 11.29 -0.72
CA PRO A 131 -24.69 12.43 -0.78
C PRO A 131 -24.34 12.83 -2.22
N THR A 132 -24.03 14.10 -2.44
CA THR A 132 -23.50 14.56 -3.73
C THR A 132 -22.21 13.80 -4.09
N TYR A 133 -21.88 13.73 -5.38
CA TYR A 133 -20.69 12.99 -5.81
C TYR A 133 -19.40 13.48 -5.15
N ILE A 134 -19.29 14.79 -4.89
CA ILE A 134 -18.14 15.41 -4.21
C ILE A 134 -18.07 14.94 -2.75
N GLN A 135 -19.19 14.99 -2.03
CA GLN A 135 -19.28 14.51 -0.65
C GLN A 135 -18.97 13.01 -0.56
N TRP A 136 -19.57 12.21 -1.45
CA TRP A 136 -19.32 10.77 -1.53
C TRP A 136 -17.84 10.45 -1.78
N LYS A 137 -17.24 11.09 -2.79
CA LYS A 137 -15.81 10.91 -3.10
C LYS A 137 -14.91 11.27 -1.92
N LYS A 138 -15.22 12.34 -1.18
CA LYS A 138 -14.49 12.72 0.03
C LYS A 138 -14.65 11.64 1.11
N LYS A 139 -15.89 11.20 1.37
CA LYS A 139 -16.22 10.21 2.39
C LYS A 139 -15.54 8.86 2.13
N VAL A 140 -15.60 8.37 0.89
CA VAL A 140 -14.90 7.15 0.45
C VAL A 140 -13.39 7.26 0.70
N LYS A 141 -12.77 8.38 0.29
CA LYS A 141 -11.32 8.56 0.49
C LYS A 141 -10.92 8.53 1.96
N VAL A 142 -11.69 9.18 2.82
CA VAL A 142 -11.46 9.20 4.26
C VAL A 142 -11.64 7.81 4.86
N ALA A 143 -12.76 7.14 4.58
CA ALA A 143 -13.04 5.81 5.13
C ALA A 143 -11.98 4.77 4.72
N VAL A 144 -11.58 4.77 3.44
CA VAL A 144 -10.51 3.88 2.95
C VAL A 144 -9.18 4.19 3.62
N GLN A 145 -8.86 5.46 3.79
CA GLN A 145 -7.63 5.89 4.43
C GLN A 145 -7.58 5.49 5.91
N GLU A 146 -8.64 5.75 6.68
CA GLU A 146 -8.73 5.39 8.10
C GLU A 146 -8.63 3.88 8.32
N THR A 147 -9.21 3.10 7.41
CA THR A 147 -9.14 1.63 7.45
C THR A 147 -7.71 1.14 7.19
N GLU A 148 -7.03 1.67 6.17
CA GLU A 148 -5.62 1.35 5.89
C GLU A 148 -4.71 1.71 7.08
N GLU A 149 -4.92 2.88 7.70
CA GLU A 149 -4.17 3.28 8.89
C GLU A 149 -4.40 2.36 10.08
N SER A 150 -5.64 1.92 10.27
CA SER A 150 -6.00 1.00 11.36
C SER A 150 -5.36 -0.37 11.13
N LEU A 151 -5.43 -0.88 9.91
CA LEU A 151 -4.77 -2.14 9.51
C LEU A 151 -3.26 -2.05 9.67
N TRP A 152 -2.66 -0.93 9.27
CA TRP A 152 -1.25 -0.67 9.47
C TRP A 152 -0.85 -0.73 10.94
N ARG A 153 -1.53 0.04 11.80
CA ARG A 153 -1.26 0.07 13.24
C ARG A 153 -1.37 -1.32 13.86
N PHE A 154 -2.45 -2.04 13.55
CA PHE A 154 -2.67 -3.40 14.03
C PHE A 154 -1.53 -4.34 13.63
N ARG A 155 -1.14 -4.33 12.34
CA ARG A 155 -0.02 -5.14 11.84
C ARG A 155 1.29 -4.79 12.52
N THR A 156 1.61 -3.50 12.65
CA THR A 156 2.87 -3.08 13.30
C THR A 156 2.97 -3.45 14.78
N GLN A 157 1.85 -3.71 15.46
CA GLN A 157 1.82 -4.13 16.87
C GLN A 157 1.95 -5.64 17.05
N ILE A 158 1.37 -6.42 16.14
CA ILE A 158 1.23 -7.88 16.29
C ILE A 158 2.31 -8.62 15.53
N ASP A 159 2.67 -8.12 14.35
CA ASP A 159 3.56 -8.80 13.44
C ASP A 159 5.02 -8.58 13.86
N LYS A 160 5.60 -9.68 14.35
CA LYS A 160 7.02 -10.05 14.28
C LYS A 160 7.84 -9.05 13.48
N ASP A 161 7.75 -9.24 12.17
CA ASP A 161 8.58 -8.64 11.13
C ASP A 161 8.56 -7.12 11.14
N PHE A 162 7.47 -6.51 11.64
CA PHE A 162 7.32 -5.07 11.70
C PHE A 162 7.99 -4.43 12.91
N LYS A 163 8.45 -5.18 13.92
CA LYS A 163 9.02 -4.61 15.14
C LYS A 163 10.21 -3.67 14.89
N PHE A 164 11.09 -4.02 13.95
CA PHE A 164 12.20 -3.13 13.56
C PHE A 164 11.71 -1.99 12.65
N PHE A 165 10.87 -2.33 11.67
CA PHE A 165 10.33 -1.36 10.71
C PHE A 165 9.57 -0.22 11.41
N SER A 166 8.70 -0.53 12.38
CA SER A 166 7.87 0.43 13.11
C SER A 166 8.66 1.36 14.04
N ARG A 167 9.87 0.96 14.46
CA ARG A 167 10.78 1.83 15.22
C ARG A 167 11.37 2.95 14.37
N ILE A 168 11.52 2.73 13.06
CA ILE A 168 12.13 3.70 12.15
C ILE A 168 11.06 4.43 11.34
N HIS A 169 10.04 3.70 10.88
CA HIS A 169 8.91 4.24 10.15
C HIS A 169 7.68 4.34 11.04
N THR A 170 7.51 5.50 11.65
CA THR A 170 6.37 5.82 12.52
C THR A 170 5.17 6.38 11.75
N LEU A 171 5.36 6.72 10.48
CA LEU A 171 4.30 7.29 9.65
C LEU A 171 3.47 6.16 9.04
N SER A 172 2.15 6.21 9.21
CA SER A 172 1.23 5.40 8.40
C SER A 172 0.93 6.06 7.04
N LYS A 173 1.39 7.30 6.85
CA LYS A 173 1.02 8.16 5.72
C LYS A 173 2.23 8.76 5.01
N GLY A 174 2.12 8.77 3.69
CA GLY A 174 3.01 9.52 2.83
C GLY A 174 4.33 8.81 2.57
N VAL A 175 5.13 9.41 1.71
CA VAL A 175 6.42 8.86 1.32
C VAL A 175 7.39 8.99 2.51
N HIS A 176 8.13 7.93 2.80
CA HIS A 176 9.17 7.91 3.83
C HIS A 176 10.09 9.14 3.69
N PRO A 177 10.43 9.85 4.79
CA PRO A 177 11.22 11.09 4.75
C PRO A 177 12.53 10.97 3.97
N VAL A 178 13.20 9.81 4.06
CA VAL A 178 14.43 9.52 3.30
C VAL A 178 14.27 9.67 1.79
N TRP A 179 13.12 9.33 1.21
CA TRP A 179 12.89 9.53 -0.23
C TRP A 179 12.64 11.00 -0.57
N THR A 180 12.05 11.75 0.35
CA THR A 180 11.93 13.21 0.21
C THR A 180 13.30 13.87 0.29
N PHE A 181 14.17 13.38 1.17
CA PHE A 181 15.57 13.81 1.29
C PHE A 181 16.39 13.46 0.05
N SER A 182 16.29 12.22 -0.47
CA SER A 182 17.04 11.79 -1.65
C SER A 182 16.68 12.59 -2.91
N ARG A 183 15.44 13.09 -2.99
CA ARG A 183 15.02 14.00 -4.08
C ARG A 183 15.71 15.36 -4.02
N LYS A 184 16.01 15.85 -2.81
CA LYS A 184 16.72 17.12 -2.59
C LYS A 184 18.24 16.94 -2.73
N HIS A 185 18.76 15.76 -2.42
CA HIS A 185 20.18 15.42 -2.47
C HIS A 185 20.44 14.18 -3.34
N PRO A 186 20.36 14.29 -4.69
CA PRO A 186 20.48 13.14 -5.58
C PRO A 186 21.80 12.37 -5.45
N LEU A 187 22.89 13.05 -5.07
CA LEU A 187 24.20 12.45 -4.84
C LEU A 187 24.20 11.44 -3.69
N LEU A 188 23.23 11.53 -2.78
CA LEU A 188 23.11 10.67 -1.60
C LEU A 188 22.08 9.54 -1.78
N ILE A 189 21.62 9.29 -3.02
CA ILE A 189 20.54 8.34 -3.29
C ILE A 189 20.90 6.89 -2.88
N GLU A 190 22.16 6.49 -3.02
CA GLU A 190 22.63 5.15 -2.64
C GLU A 190 22.66 4.97 -1.12
N GLN A 191 23.05 6.01 -0.37
CA GLN A 191 23.01 6.03 1.09
C GLN A 191 21.56 6.01 1.59
N CYS A 192 20.68 6.79 0.96
CA CYS A 192 19.25 6.77 1.24
C CYS A 192 18.65 5.38 1.01
N ARG A 193 19.01 4.74 -0.11
CA ARG A 193 18.62 3.36 -0.41
C ARG A 193 19.10 2.39 0.65
N PHE A 194 20.36 2.50 1.07
CA PHE A 194 20.92 1.67 2.13
C PHE A 194 20.12 1.81 3.43
N ILE A 195 19.73 3.03 3.83
CA ILE A 195 18.89 3.25 5.01
C ILE A 195 17.54 2.55 4.87
N VAL A 196 16.86 2.68 3.74
CA VAL A 196 15.57 1.99 3.52
C VAL A 196 15.71 0.48 3.53
N ASN A 197 16.79 -0.03 2.93
CA ASN A 197 17.10 -1.45 2.97
C ASN A 197 17.25 -1.93 4.40
N LEU A 198 18.05 -1.23 5.22
CA LEU A 198 18.18 -1.56 6.64
C LEU A 198 16.83 -1.56 7.36
N CYS A 199 15.94 -0.61 7.08
CA CYS A 199 14.60 -0.54 7.68
C CYS A 199 13.72 -1.74 7.35
N THR A 200 13.93 -2.35 6.18
CA THR A 200 13.08 -3.41 5.63
C THR A 200 13.65 -4.81 5.75
N LEU A 201 14.83 -4.95 6.36
CA LEU A 201 15.40 -6.26 6.65
C LEU A 201 14.57 -6.96 7.73
N THR A 202 14.03 -8.12 7.37
CA THR A 202 13.51 -9.08 8.34
C THR A 202 14.68 -9.62 9.16
N ARG A 203 14.50 -9.66 10.48
CA ARG A 203 15.50 -10.16 11.42
C ARG A 203 15.01 -11.48 12.00
N PRO A 204 15.88 -12.49 12.17
CA PRO A 204 15.51 -13.67 12.93
C PRO A 204 15.11 -13.22 14.34
N TYR A 205 13.87 -13.55 14.74
CA TYR A 205 13.29 -13.14 16.03
C TYR A 205 13.66 -14.07 17.19
N GLU A 206 14.30 -15.19 16.89
CA GLU A 206 14.94 -15.99 17.92
C GLU A 206 16.16 -15.21 18.40
N GLU A 207 16.27 -15.05 19.72
CA GLU A 207 17.28 -14.25 20.40
C GLU A 207 18.51 -15.09 20.76
N PRO A 208 19.47 -15.37 19.85
CA PRO A 208 20.84 -15.42 20.31
C PRO A 208 21.30 -13.97 20.41
N PHE A 209 21.56 -13.52 21.64
CA PHE A 209 22.51 -12.43 21.82
C PHE A 209 23.80 -12.86 21.12
N PHE A 210 24.21 -12.10 20.11
CA PHE A 210 25.42 -12.37 19.36
C PHE A 210 26.59 -11.70 20.08
N LEU A 211 27.71 -12.40 20.18
CA LEU A 211 28.95 -11.82 20.65
C LEU A 211 29.59 -11.01 19.52
N CYS A 212 29.97 -9.77 19.78
CA CYS A 212 30.71 -8.98 18.81
C CYS A 212 32.19 -9.38 18.81
N ASP A 213 32.67 -9.94 17.69
CA ASP A 213 34.08 -10.29 17.49
C ASP A 213 35.04 -9.09 17.56
N LYS A 214 34.53 -7.86 17.54
CA LYS A 214 35.33 -6.63 17.57
C LYS A 214 35.41 -6.02 18.96
N CYS A 215 34.28 -5.87 19.65
CA CYS A 215 34.25 -5.22 20.97
C CYS A 215 34.02 -6.19 22.14
N GLY A 216 33.77 -7.47 21.87
CA GLY A 216 33.50 -8.47 22.90
C GLY A 216 32.17 -8.32 23.63
N ARG A 217 31.27 -7.42 23.19
CA ARG A 217 29.96 -7.22 23.83
C ARG A 217 28.86 -8.02 23.14
N PHE A 218 27.90 -8.47 23.94
CA PHE A 218 26.67 -9.08 23.46
C PHE A 218 25.73 -8.03 22.86
N PHE A 219 25.07 -8.38 21.77
CA PHE A 219 24.08 -7.54 21.11
C PHE A 219 22.93 -8.37 20.51
N GLY A 220 21.72 -7.83 20.46
CA GLY A 220 20.58 -8.46 19.79
C GLY A 220 20.42 -8.04 18.32
N ASP A 221 21.10 -6.97 17.91
CA ASP A 221 20.96 -6.38 16.58
C ASP A 221 22.31 -5.84 16.09
N ILE A 222 22.91 -6.48 15.09
CA ILE A 222 24.25 -6.11 14.59
C ILE A 222 24.29 -4.70 14.00
N THR A 223 23.20 -4.27 13.36
CA THR A 223 23.10 -2.94 12.75
C THR A 223 23.03 -1.86 13.82
N ILE A 224 22.14 -2.00 14.81
CA ILE A 224 22.07 -1.08 15.96
C ILE A 224 23.40 -1.10 16.71
N HIS A 225 24.00 -2.28 16.87
CA HIS A 225 25.29 -2.41 17.53
C HIS A 225 26.36 -1.56 16.83
N ILE A 226 26.61 -1.82 15.54
CA ILE A 226 27.64 -1.11 14.78
C ILE A 226 27.34 0.40 14.69
N VAL A 227 26.09 0.75 14.36
CA VAL A 227 25.69 2.13 14.04
C VAL A 227 25.46 3.00 15.27
N LEU A 228 25.21 2.45 16.46
CA LEU A 228 24.87 3.26 17.63
C LEU A 228 25.69 2.97 18.90
N SER A 229 26.21 1.75 19.11
CA SER A 229 26.71 1.36 20.44
C SER A 229 28.08 0.68 20.49
N CYS A 230 28.60 0.19 19.37
CA CYS A 230 29.89 -0.49 19.34
C CYS A 230 31.02 0.52 19.53
N GLU A 231 31.82 0.38 20.58
CA GLU A 231 32.90 1.32 20.92
C GLU A 231 33.97 1.39 19.84
N ILE A 232 34.26 0.26 19.19
CA ILE A 232 35.24 0.18 18.09
C ILE A 232 34.85 1.07 16.91
N PHE A 233 33.55 1.30 16.70
CA PHE A 233 33.06 2.13 15.60
C PHE A 233 32.75 3.58 16.02
N GLN A 234 33.02 3.96 17.28
CA GLN A 234 32.68 5.30 17.79
C GLN A 234 33.33 6.42 16.99
N SER A 235 34.64 6.35 16.75
CA SER A 235 35.36 7.37 15.97
C SER A 235 34.80 7.56 14.55
N LYS A 236 34.34 6.47 13.91
CA LYS A 236 33.69 6.54 12.59
C LYS A 236 32.31 7.16 12.66
N ARG A 237 31.56 6.93 13.74
CA ARG A 237 30.26 7.58 13.98
C ARG A 237 30.43 9.06 14.24
N ASP A 238 31.35 9.42 15.13
CA ASP A 238 31.59 10.82 15.50
C ASP A 238 32.00 11.61 14.26
N LYS A 239 32.87 11.05 13.42
CA LYS A 239 33.21 11.64 12.11
C LYS A 239 32.00 11.77 11.17
N PHE A 240 31.08 10.83 11.18
CA PHE A 240 29.89 10.87 10.32
C PHE A 240 28.83 11.87 10.80
N TRP A 241 28.70 12.09 12.11
CA TRP A 241 27.66 12.95 12.70
C TRP A 241 28.13 14.38 13.03
N CYS A 242 29.44 14.60 13.16
CA CYS A 242 30.02 15.89 13.54
C CYS A 242 30.63 16.67 12.36
N ASP A 243 30.75 16.05 11.17
CA ASP A 243 31.01 16.73 9.90
C ASP A 243 29.70 17.07 9.18
#